data_AF-A0A6B3HGE2-F1
#
_entry.id   AF-A0A6B3HGE2-F1
#
_cell.length_a   1.000
_cell.length_b   1.000
_cell.length_c   1.000
_cell.angle_alpha   90.00
_cell.angle_beta   90.00
_cell.angle_gamma   90.00
#
_symmetry.space_group_name_H-M   'P 1'
#
loop_
_entity.id
_entity.type
_entity.pdbx_description
1 polymer ?
#
loop_
_entity_poly.entity_id
_entity_poly.type
_entity_poly.pdbx_seq_one_letter_code
_entity_poly.pdbx_strand_id
1 'polypeptide(L)'
;MNQEILRTQPPSTDRAFTVLLSPTRRGARLARLLTVAHLGAWGLPSESATHIVAELAANASVHGRVQGRDFQLTLAVSGRTLRIEVTDTRGDSTPPG
;
A
#
# COMPACT_ATOMS: atom_id res chain seq x y z
N MET A 1 12.45 19.85 -0.77
CA MET A 1 12.98 19.33 0.50
C MET A 1 12.40 17.94 0.67
N ASN A 2 13.09 16.95 0.11
CA ASN A 2 12.61 15.57 -0.02
C ASN A 2 13.05 14.82 1.22
N GLN A 3 12.09 14.35 2.03
CA GLN A 3 12.44 13.48 3.15
C GLN A 3 12.66 12.06 2.63
N GLU A 4 13.91 11.76 2.29
CA GLU A 4 14.43 10.40 2.19
C GLU A 4 14.42 9.78 3.59
N ILE A 5 13.36 9.03 3.92
CA ILE A 5 13.34 8.21 5.13
C ILE A 5 14.11 6.92 4.80
N LEU A 6 15.44 7.01 4.92
CA LEU A 6 16.31 5.84 5.00
C LEU A 6 16.00 5.09 6.30
N ARG A 7 15.23 4.00 6.22
CA ARG A 7 15.13 3.02 7.32
C ARG A 7 15.96 1.80 6.96
N THR A 8 17.20 1.78 7.46
CA THR A 8 18.02 0.58 7.55
C THR A 8 17.33 -0.42 8.46
N GLN A 9 16.97 -1.59 7.94
CA GLN A 9 16.30 -2.67 8.69
C GLN A 9 17.28 -3.83 8.89
N PRO A 10 17.48 -4.36 10.13
CA PRO A 10 18.30 -5.55 10.35
C PRO A 10 17.62 -6.80 9.73
N PRO A 11 18.36 -7.88 9.45
CA PRO A 11 17.82 -9.08 8.80
C PRO A 11 16.89 -9.84 9.77
N SER A 12 15.64 -9.42 9.82
CA SER A 12 14.52 -10.23 10.28
C SER A 12 13.92 -10.92 9.06
N THR A 13 13.19 -12.03 9.25
CA THR A 13 12.53 -12.75 8.15
C THR A 13 11.54 -11.81 7.45
N ASP A 14 12.02 -11.11 6.43
CA ASP A 14 11.32 -10.01 5.81
C ASP A 14 10.36 -10.61 4.78
N ARG A 15 9.06 -10.56 5.11
CA ARG A 15 8.01 -10.97 4.19
C ARG A 15 7.42 -9.71 3.60
N ALA A 16 7.60 -9.55 2.29
CA ALA A 16 7.11 -8.40 1.57
C ALA A 16 6.22 -8.84 0.40
N PHE A 17 5.22 -8.02 0.09
CA PHE A 17 4.37 -8.13 -1.08
C PHE A 17 4.11 -6.74 -1.64
N THR A 18 4.30 -6.57 -2.94
CA THR A 18 4.05 -5.30 -3.64
C THR A 18 3.27 -5.56 -4.92
N VAL A 19 2.29 -4.70 -5.21
CA VAL A 19 1.47 -4.78 -6.42
C VAL A 19 1.05 -3.39 -6.91
N LEU A 20 0.99 -3.21 -8.23
CA LEU A 20 0.37 -2.06 -8.89
C LEU A 20 -1.07 -2.40 -9.26
N LEU A 21 -1.98 -1.46 -9.00
CA LEU A 21 -3.41 -1.64 -9.18
C LEU A 21 -4.01 -0.40 -9.84
N SER A 22 -4.94 -0.61 -10.78
CA SER A 22 -5.59 0.50 -11.46
C SER A 22 -6.45 1.34 -10.50
N PRO A 23 -6.46 2.68 -10.62
CA PRO A 23 -7.14 3.62 -9.72
C PRO A 23 -8.65 3.62 -9.95
N THR A 24 -9.26 2.49 -9.64
CA THR A 24 -10.68 2.20 -9.84
C THR A 24 -11.24 1.53 -8.61
N ARG A 25 -12.57 1.59 -8.42
CA ARG A 25 -13.23 0.85 -7.34
C ARG A 25 -12.94 -0.66 -7.38
N ARG A 26 -12.73 -1.23 -8.58
CA ARG A 26 -12.34 -2.64 -8.74
C ARG A 26 -10.90 -2.87 -8.24
N GLY A 27 -9.98 -1.97 -8.53
CA GLY A 27 -8.61 -1.99 -8.00
C GLY A 27 -8.58 -1.88 -6.47
N ALA A 28 -9.36 -0.97 -5.88
CA ALA A 28 -9.49 -0.88 -4.42
C ALA A 28 -10.05 -2.16 -3.79
N ARG A 29 -11.05 -2.78 -4.42
CA ARG A 29 -11.56 -4.08 -3.98
C ARG A 29 -10.49 -5.17 -4.06
N LEU A 30 -9.71 -5.20 -5.15
CA LEU A 30 -8.63 -6.17 -5.33
C LEU A 30 -7.52 -5.98 -4.29
N ALA A 31 -7.14 -4.74 -3.96
CA ALA A 31 -6.21 -4.43 -2.88
C ALA A 31 -6.65 -5.06 -1.55
N ARG A 32 -7.94 -4.92 -1.22
CA ARG A 32 -8.53 -5.52 -0.02
C ARG A 32 -8.40 -7.04 0.01
N LEU A 33 -8.72 -7.70 -1.11
CA LEU A 33 -8.67 -9.16 -1.23
C LEU A 33 -7.23 -9.70 -1.15
N LEU A 34 -6.29 -9.02 -1.82
CA LEU A 34 -4.88 -9.38 -1.79
C LEU A 34 -4.30 -9.25 -0.38
N THR A 35 -4.68 -8.21 0.37
CA THR A 35 -4.27 -8.06 1.78
C THR A 35 -4.74 -9.24 2.64
N VAL A 36 -5.99 -9.66 2.51
CA VAL A 36 -6.49 -10.85 3.23
C VAL A 36 -5.71 -12.10 2.84
N ALA A 37 -5.50 -12.32 1.54
CA ALA A 37 -4.80 -13.49 1.03
C ALA A 37 -3.35 -13.57 1.52
N HIS A 38 -2.59 -12.47 1.42
CA HIS A 38 -1.18 -12.45 1.82
C HIS A 38 -1.01 -12.53 3.34
N LEU A 39 -1.82 -11.82 4.13
CA LEU A 39 -1.75 -11.94 5.59
C LEU A 39 -2.16 -13.34 6.05
N GLY A 40 -3.16 -13.95 5.42
CA GLY A 40 -3.54 -15.35 5.66
C GLY A 40 -2.40 -16.32 5.35
N ALA A 41 -1.74 -16.16 4.20
CA ALA A 41 -0.56 -16.95 3.83
C ALA A 41 0.61 -16.76 4.79
N TRP A 42 0.71 -15.60 5.45
CA TRP A 42 1.72 -15.32 6.47
C TRP A 42 1.31 -15.74 7.89
N GLY A 43 0.06 -16.18 8.09
CA GLY A 43 -0.49 -16.56 9.40
C GLY A 43 -0.75 -15.36 10.32
N LEU A 44 -1.04 -14.18 9.74
CA LEU A 44 -1.25 -12.93 10.47
C LEU A 44 -2.73 -12.51 10.46
N PRO A 45 -3.22 -11.82 11.52
CA PRO A 45 -4.56 -11.28 11.55
C PRO A 45 -4.72 -10.20 10.47
N SER A 46 -5.83 -10.25 9.73
CA SER A 46 -6.04 -9.39 8.57
C SER A 46 -7.09 -8.30 8.77
N GLU A 47 -7.97 -8.37 9.78
CA GLU A 47 -9.16 -7.51 9.88
C GLU A 47 -8.82 -6.01 9.87
N SER A 48 -7.97 -5.55 10.80
CA SER A 48 -7.58 -4.14 10.88
C SER A 48 -6.80 -3.68 9.65
N ALA A 49 -5.86 -4.50 9.16
CA ALA A 49 -5.08 -4.20 7.96
C ALA A 49 -5.96 -4.08 6.71
N THR A 50 -6.95 -4.96 6.60
CA THR A 50 -7.93 -4.98 5.51
C THR A 50 -8.83 -3.74 5.54
N HIS A 51 -9.13 -3.20 6.72
CA HIS A 51 -9.85 -1.93 6.85
C HIS A 51 -8.98 -0.75 6.41
N ILE A 52 -7.74 -0.68 6.91
CA ILE A 52 -6.77 0.37 6.55
C ILE A 52 -6.53 0.41 5.04
N VAL A 53 -6.25 -0.75 4.43
CA VAL A 53 -6.01 -0.85 2.98
C VAL A 53 -7.24 -0.43 2.19
N ALA A 54 -8.45 -0.72 2.67
CA ALA A 54 -9.68 -0.31 1.98
C ALA A 54 -9.81 1.22 1.90
N GLU A 55 -9.60 1.90 3.03
CA GLU A 55 -9.67 3.35 3.11
C GLU A 55 -8.58 4.01 2.25
N LEU A 56 -7.34 3.52 2.37
CA LEU A 56 -6.22 4.05 1.58
C LEU A 56 -6.40 3.82 0.07
N ALA A 57 -6.82 2.63 -0.34
CA ALA A 57 -7.04 2.32 -1.75
C ALA A 57 -8.28 3.02 -2.33
N ALA A 58 -9.32 3.27 -1.50
CA ALA A 58 -10.45 4.11 -1.88
C ALA A 58 -9.99 5.55 -2.13
N ASN A 59 -9.17 6.10 -1.24
CA ASN A 59 -8.59 7.43 -1.41
C ASN A 59 -7.76 7.52 -2.69
N ALA A 60 -6.86 6.55 -2.95
CA ALA A 60 -6.09 6.48 -4.19
C ALA A 60 -6.97 6.29 -5.44
N SER A 61 -8.06 5.53 -5.36
CA SER A 61 -8.95 5.33 -6.51
C SER A 61 -9.85 6.53 -6.82
N VAL A 62 -10.18 7.34 -5.82
CA VAL A 62 -11.03 8.53 -5.98
C VAL A 62 -10.21 9.76 -6.33
N HIS A 63 -9.12 10.01 -5.59
CA HIS A 63 -8.32 11.23 -5.67
C HIS A 63 -7.08 11.09 -6.56
N GLY A 64 -6.68 9.85 -6.86
CA GLY A 64 -5.58 9.48 -7.74
C GLY A 64 -5.92 9.34 -9.21
N ARG A 65 -7.05 9.89 -9.64
CA ARG A 65 -7.46 9.84 -11.05
C ARG A 65 -6.64 10.81 -11.90
N VAL A 66 -5.36 10.50 -12.06
CA VAL A 66 -4.59 10.88 -13.23
C VAL A 66 -4.82 9.79 -14.27
N GLN A 67 -5.30 10.14 -15.46
CA GLN A 67 -5.55 9.16 -16.53
C GLN A 67 -4.26 8.38 -16.84
N GLY A 68 -4.32 7.05 -16.76
CA GLY A 68 -3.23 6.15 -17.19
C GLY A 68 -2.16 5.79 -16.16
N ARG A 69 -2.35 6.03 -14.85
CA ARG A 69 -1.40 5.62 -13.82
C ARG A 69 -2.02 4.73 -12.75
N ASP A 70 -1.29 3.69 -12.32
CA ASP A 70 -1.69 2.76 -11.26
C ASP A 70 -1.26 3.28 -9.88
N PHE A 71 -1.95 2.85 -8.81
CA PHE A 71 -1.51 3.05 -7.43
C PHE A 71 -0.77 1.80 -6.94
N GLN A 72 0.19 1.98 -6.03
CA GLN A 72 0.97 0.87 -5.47
C GLN A 72 0.48 0.51 -4.07
N LEU A 73 0.36 -0.79 -3.79
CA LEU A 73 0.19 -1.34 -2.44
C LEU A 73 1.45 -2.13 -2.07
N THR A 74 2.05 -1.82 -0.92
CA THR A 74 3.13 -2.61 -0.30
C THR A 74 2.68 -3.10 1.08
N LEU A 75 2.86 -4.39 1.35
CA LEU A 75 2.74 -5.01 2.68
C LEU A 75 4.11 -5.56 3.05
N ALA A 76 4.64 -5.19 4.21
CA ALA A 76 5.93 -5.68 4.69
C ALA A 76 5.87 -6.02 6.18
N VAL A 77 6.45 -7.15 6.57
CA VAL A 77 6.47 -7.62 7.97
C VAL A 77 7.91 -7.69 8.45
N SER A 78 8.18 -6.94 9.52
CA SER A 78 9.45 -7.01 10.24
C SER A 78 9.20 -7.29 11.71
N GLY A 79 9.62 -8.48 12.15
CA GLY A 79 9.39 -8.94 13.52
C GLY A 79 7.89 -9.00 13.83
N ARG A 80 7.41 -8.09 14.68
CA ARG A 80 6.00 -8.00 15.11
C ARG A 80 5.24 -6.86 14.43
N THR A 81 5.88 -6.15 13.50
CA THR A 81 5.34 -4.95 12.88
C THR A 81 4.94 -5.22 11.44
N LEU A 82 3.67 -4.96 11.12
CA LEU A 82 3.17 -4.89 9.75
C LEU A 82 3.23 -3.43 9.27
N ARG A 83 3.93 -3.19 8.17
CA ARG A 83 3.96 -1.94 7.43
C ARG A 83 3.04 -2.05 6.22
N ILE A 84 2.18 -1.07 6.05
CA ILE A 84 1.25 -0.93 4.92
C ILE A 84 1.57 0.39 4.25
N GLU A 85 1.92 0.36 2.97
CA GLU A 85 2.11 1.55 2.16
C GLU A 85 1.14 1.55 1.00
N VAL A 86 0.51 2.68 0.76
CA VAL A 86 -0.29 2.92 -0.45
C VAL A 86 0.21 4.22 -1.06
N THR A 87 0.84 4.12 -2.23
CA THR A 87 1.35 5.28 -2.95
C THR A 87 0.38 5.64 -4.06
N ASP A 88 -0.21 6.82 -3.94
CA ASP A 88 -1.07 7.39 -4.99
C ASP A 88 -0.21 8.03 -6.10
N THR A 89 -0.77 8.05 -7.30
CA THR A 89 -0.28 8.63 -8.56
C THR A 89 0.13 10.11 -8.49
N ARG A 90 -0.23 10.82 -7.40
CA ARG A 90 -0.02 12.28 -7.23
C ARG A 90 1.38 12.68 -6.74
N GLY A 91 2.32 11.74 -6.67
CA GLY A 91 3.69 11.95 -6.18
C GLY A 91 4.55 12.97 -6.95
N ASP A 92 4.13 13.40 -8.16
CA ASP A 92 4.92 14.32 -9.00
C ASP A 92 4.51 15.81 -8.87
N SER A 93 3.53 16.17 -8.04
CA SER A 93 3.15 17.59 -7.86
C SER A 93 3.86 18.19 -6.65
N THR A 94 5.02 18.81 -6.87
CA THR A 94 5.53 19.84 -5.96
C THR A 94 4.49 20.97 -5.82
N PRO A 95 4.24 21.51 -4.60
CA PRO A 95 3.39 22.69 -4.45
C PRO A 95 3.98 23.84 -5.27
N PRO A 96 3.16 24.66 -5.96
CA PRO A 96 3.66 25.89 -6.55
C PRO A 96 4.18 26.79 -5.42
N GLY A 97 5.43 27.23 -5.57
CA GLY A 97 6.02 28.27 -4.73
C GLY A 97 5.51 29.65 -5.11
#